data_AF-A0A4Y2HPI1-F1
#
_entry.id   AF-A0A4Y2HPI1-F1
#
_cell.length_a   1.000
_cell.length_b   1.000
_cell.length_c   1.000
_cell.angle_alpha   90.00
_cell.angle_beta   90.00
_cell.angle_gamma   90.00
#
_symmetry.space_group_name_H-M   'P 1'
#
loop_
_entity.id
_entity.type
_entity.pdbx_description
1 polymer ?
#
loop_
_entity_poly.entity_id
_entity_poly.type
_entity_poly.pdbx_seq_one_letter_code
_entity_poly.pdbx_strand_id
1 'polypeptide(L)'
;MPCKCSVPACRGNYDESNKVTVFSFPNDERLREKWLHAIPRKDFNITKNSRVCEKHFKGGEVLRNSTFYNEKTGEIISAPMKIKE
;
A
#
# COMPACT_ATOMS: atom_id res chain seq x y z
N MET A 1 12.43 5.81 12.00
CA MET A 1 12.60 6.39 10.65
C MET A 1 11.32 6.14 9.84
N PRO A 2 10.73 7.17 9.21
CA PRO A 2 9.62 6.98 8.30
C PRO A 2 10.03 6.00 7.19
N CYS A 3 9.18 5.02 6.89
CA CYS A 3 9.41 4.12 5.77
C CYS A 3 9.15 4.89 4.47
N LYS A 4 10.23 5.30 3.81
CA LYS A 4 10.20 6.08 2.56
C LYS A 4 9.65 5.26 1.40
N CYS A 5 9.03 5.94 0.42
CA CYS A 5 8.54 5.30 -0.80
C CYS A 5 9.71 4.65 -1.57
N SER A 6 9.52 3.43 -2.05
CA SER A 6 10.52 2.66 -2.79
C SER A 6 10.63 3.05 -4.26
N VAL A 7 9.62 3.78 -4.78
CA VAL A 7 9.60 4.22 -6.18
C VAL A 7 10.67 5.30 -6.39
N PRO A 8 11.57 5.14 -7.38
CA PRO A 8 12.60 6.13 -7.68
C PRO A 8 12.04 7.55 -7.87
N ALA A 9 12.78 8.55 -7.39
CA ALA A 9 12.41 9.97 -7.43
C ALA A 9 11.12 10.37 -6.68
N CYS A 10 10.38 9.43 -6.08
CA CYS A 10 9.20 9.76 -5.30
C CYS A 10 9.58 10.40 -3.96
N ARG A 11 9.04 11.59 -3.69
CA ARG A 11 9.15 12.29 -2.39
C ARG A 11 7.83 12.34 -1.62
N GLY A 12 6.86 11.51 -2.00
CA GLY A 12 5.49 11.61 -1.48
C GLY A 12 5.36 11.47 0.04
N ASN A 13 6.23 10.65 0.69
CA ASN A 13 6.23 10.39 2.13
C ASN A 13 7.58 10.77 2.78
N TYR A 14 8.22 11.84 2.31
CA TYR A 14 9.54 12.25 2.81
C TYR A 14 9.46 13.40 3.80
N ASP A 15 8.47 14.26 3.66
CA ASP A 15 8.26 15.44 4.50
C ASP A 15 7.09 15.20 5.46
N GLU A 16 7.18 15.70 6.69
CA GLU A 16 6.11 15.56 7.70
C GLU A 16 4.81 16.27 7.30
N SER A 17 4.91 17.28 6.43
CA SER A 17 3.80 18.02 5.86
C SER A 17 3.05 17.24 4.77
N ASN A 18 3.68 16.25 4.14
CA ASN A 18 3.07 15.42 3.10
C ASN A 18 2.59 14.09 3.70
N LYS A 19 1.40 14.11 4.32
CA LYS A 19 0.73 12.90 4.82
C LYS A 19 0.11 12.08 3.68
N VAL A 20 0.94 11.37 2.93
CA VAL A 20 0.43 10.37 1.97
C VAL A 20 0.31 9.01 2.64
N THR A 21 -0.74 8.27 2.30
CA THR A 21 -0.86 6.88 2.72
C THR A 21 0.27 6.06 2.06
N VAL A 22 0.88 5.17 2.83
CA VAL A 22 1.90 4.25 2.35
C VAL A 22 1.50 2.81 2.62
N PHE A 23 1.75 1.94 1.64
CA PHE A 23 1.39 0.53 1.68
C PHE A 23 2.65 -0.34 1.75
N SER A 24 2.57 -1.40 2.55
CA SER A 24 3.54 -2.50 2.54
C SER A 24 3.37 -3.32 1.26
N PHE A 25 4.45 -4.00 0.87
CA PHE A 25 4.33 -5.02 -0.17
C PHE A 25 3.38 -6.13 0.27
N PRO A 26 2.52 -6.63 -0.64
CA PRO A 26 1.56 -7.67 -0.32
C PRO A 26 2.25 -9.01 -0.03
N ASN A 27 1.58 -9.84 0.77
CA ASN A 27 2.00 -11.23 0.99
C ASN A 27 1.73 -12.10 -0.25
N ASP A 28 0.69 -11.76 -1.03
CA ASP A 28 0.39 -12.40 -2.30
C ASP A 28 1.56 -12.22 -3.28
N GLU A 29 2.14 -13.34 -3.70
CA GLU A 29 3.35 -13.37 -4.51
C GLU A 29 3.14 -12.76 -5.89
N ARG A 30 2.02 -13.07 -6.54
CA ARG A 30 1.70 -12.57 -7.88
C ARG A 30 1.54 -11.05 -7.89
N LEU A 31 0.84 -10.51 -6.88
CA LEU A 31 0.68 -9.08 -6.73
C LEU A 31 2.01 -8.40 -6.37
N ARG A 32 2.82 -9.04 -5.51
CA ARG A 32 4.15 -8.56 -5.15
C ARG A 32 5.08 -8.48 -6.36
N GLU A 33 5.08 -9.49 -7.22
CA GLU A 33 5.83 -9.51 -8.48
C GLU A 33 5.38 -8.39 -9.43
N LYS A 34 4.07 -8.16 -9.55
CA LYS A 34 3.55 -7.03 -10.34
C LYS A 34 4.08 -5.68 -9.84
N TRP A 35 4.13 -5.50 -8.52
CA TRP A 35 4.69 -4.28 -7.92
C TRP A 35 6.18 -4.16 -8.20
N LEU A 36 6.95 -5.25 -8.05
CA LEU A 36 8.38 -5.27 -8.35
C LEU A 36 8.67 -4.90 -9.80
N HIS A 37 7.92 -5.49 -10.75
CA HIS A 37 8.06 -5.20 -12.17
C HIS A 37 7.72 -3.73 -12.50
N ALA A 38 6.77 -3.13 -11.78
CA ALA A 38 6.39 -1.73 -11.97
C ALA A 38 7.39 -0.73 -11.37
N ILE A 39 8.30 -1.17 -10.50
CA ILE A 39 9.31 -0.30 -9.87
C ILE A 39 10.61 -0.42 -10.66
N PRO A 40 11.03 0.62 -11.40
CA PRO A 40 12.21 0.57 -12.26
C PRO A 40 13.50 0.73 -11.42
N ARG A 41 13.77 -0.23 -10.54
CA ARG A 41 14.98 -0.27 -9.72
C ARG A 41 15.67 -1.62 -9.91
N LYS A 42 16.91 -1.56 -10.41
CA LYS A 42 17.77 -2.73 -10.55
C LYS A 42 18.08 -3.32 -9.16
N ASP A 43 18.03 -4.64 -9.04
CA ASP A 43 18.40 -5.40 -7.83
C ASP A 43 17.64 -4.95 -6.56
N PHE A 44 16.36 -4.59 -6.71
CA PHE A 44 15.55 -4.13 -5.59
C PHE A 44 15.14 -5.27 -4.66
N ASN A 45 15.70 -5.27 -3.45
CA ASN A 45 15.34 -6.21 -2.40
C ASN A 45 14.22 -5.64 -1.52
N ILE A 46 13.09 -6.34 -1.44
CA ILE A 46 11.98 -5.98 -0.55
C ILE A 46 12.40 -6.27 0.89
N THR A 47 12.24 -5.26 1.75
CA THR A 47 12.45 -5.38 3.20
C THR A 47 11.13 -5.11 3.92
N LYS A 48 11.10 -5.38 5.23
CA LYS A 48 9.95 -5.02 6.10
C LYS A 48 9.61 -3.53 6.07
N ASN A 49 10.55 -2.68 5.69
CA ASN A 49 10.40 -1.23 5.62
C ASN A 49 10.16 -0.71 4.19
N SER A 50 10.16 -1.59 3.18
CA SER A 50 9.85 -1.21 1.81
C SER A 50 8.37 -0.83 1.70
N ARG A 51 8.10 0.37 1.23
CA ARG A 51 6.74 0.91 1.07
C ARG A 51 6.52 1.52 -0.31
N VAL A 52 5.28 1.63 -0.74
CA VAL A 52 4.86 2.40 -1.93
C VAL A 52 3.73 3.35 -1.51
N CYS A 53 3.82 4.63 -1.86
CA CYS A 53 2.77 5.59 -1.51
C CYS A 53 1.57 5.53 -2.46
N GLU A 54 0.41 5.99 -1.98
CA GLU A 54 -0.85 5.89 -2.71
C GLU A 54 -0.86 6.62 -4.07
N LYS A 55 0.02 7.60 -4.25
CA LYS A 55 0.20 8.34 -5.51
C LYS A 55 0.60 7.45 -6.71
N HIS A 56 1.05 6.21 -6.46
CA HIS A 56 1.43 5.26 -7.50
C HIS A 56 0.34 4.26 -7.87
N PHE A 57 -0.84 4.39 -7.27
CA PHE A 57 -2.01 3.57 -7.59
C PHE A 57 -3.08 4.43 -8.23
N LYS A 58 -3.84 3.86 -9.15
CA LYS A 58 -5.01 4.55 -9.71
C LYS A 58 -6.13 4.63 -8.66
N GLY A 59 -7.02 5.60 -8.82
CA GLY A 59 -8.25 5.65 -8.04
C GLY A 59 -9.05 4.36 -8.24
N GLY A 60 -9.26 3.61 -7.14
CA GLY A 60 -9.96 2.33 -7.14
C GLY A 60 -9.06 1.09 -7.04
N GLU A 61 -7.76 1.20 -7.26
CA GLU A 61 -6.81 0.07 -7.06
C GLU A 61 -6.43 -0.11 -5.59
N VAL A 62 -6.67 0.91 -4.77
CA VAL A 62 -6.49 0.86 -3.32
C VAL A 62 -7.81 0.46 -2.67
N LEU A 63 -7.82 -0.72 -2.04
CA LEU A 63 -8.91 -1.14 -1.18
C LEU A 63 -8.93 -0.25 0.08
N ARG A 64 -9.98 0.56 0.20
CA ARG A 64 -10.20 1.44 1.36
C ARG A 64 -11.26 0.90 2.30
N ASN A 65 -11.70 -0.34 2.14
CA ASN A 65 -12.62 -1.02 3.04
C ASN A 65 -11.94 -2.21 3.70
N SER A 66 -12.30 -2.45 4.95
CA SER A 66 -11.98 -3.68 5.68
C SER A 66 -13.20 -4.58 5.65
N THR A 67 -13.02 -5.84 5.29
CA THR A 67 -14.09 -6.84 5.30
C THR A 67 -13.90 -7.79 6.47
N PHE A 68 -14.98 -8.09 7.18
CA PHE A 68 -15.04 -9.06 8.27
C PHE A 68 -16.16 -10.06 8.00
N TYR A 69 -15.86 -11.35 8.13
CA TYR A 69 -16.86 -12.41 8.00
C TYR A 69 -17.53 -12.68 9.35
N ASN A 70 -18.87 -12.61 9.38
CA ASN A 70 -19.65 -12.91 10.56
C ASN A 70 -20.10 -14.38 10.54
N GLU A 71 -19.50 -15.21 11.40
CA GLU A 71 -19.81 -16.65 11.48
C GLU A 71 -21.25 -16.95 11.92
N LYS A 72 -21.91 -16.03 12.64
CA LYS A 72 -23.28 -16.24 13.14
C LYS A 72 -24.35 -15.93 12.10
N THR A 73 -24.13 -14.92 11.27
CA THR A 73 -25.08 -14.50 10.23
C THR A 73 -24.72 -15.02 8.84
N GLY A 74 -23.49 -15.48 8.64
CA GLY A 74 -22.96 -15.87 7.33
C GLY A 74 -22.67 -14.70 6.40
N GLU A 75 -22.70 -13.47 6.91
CA GLU A 75 -22.58 -12.25 6.12
C GLU A 75 -21.14 -11.70 6.10
N ILE A 76 -20.78 -11.05 4.99
CA ILE A 76 -19.54 -10.26 4.89
C ILE A 76 -19.89 -8.81 5.21
N ILE A 77 -19.39 -8.33 6.36
CA ILE A 77 -19.54 -6.94 6.80
C ILE A 77 -18.35 -6.15 6.27
N SER A 78 -18.61 -5.05 5.55
CA SER A 78 -17.57 -4.15 5.04
C SER A 78 -17.65 -2.80 5.75
N ALA A 79 -16.52 -2.29 6.24
CA ALA A 79 -16.41 -0.97 6.86
C ALA A 79 -15.34 -0.13 6.13
N PRO A 80 -15.62 1.15 5.80
CA PRO A 80 -14.62 2.02 5.22
C PRO A 80 -13.50 2.32 6.24
N MET A 81 -12.24 2.23 5.80
CA MET A 81 -11.08 2.64 6.58
C MET A 81 -11.00 4.17 6.61
N LYS A 82 -10.85 4.74 7.81
CA LYS A 82 -10.67 6.18 7.98
C LYS A 82 -9.37 6.62 7.28
N ILE A 83 -9.49 7.51 6.31
CA ILE A 83 -8.36 8.23 5.73
C ILE A 83 -7.92 9.26 6.78
N LYS A 84 -6.63 9.26 7.16
CA LYS A 84 -6.08 10.33 7.99
C LYS A 84 -5.78 11.51 7.07
N GLU A 85 -6.63 12.52 7.07
CA GLU A 85 -6.38 13.83 6.43
C GLU A 85 -5.25 14.60 7.15
#